data_AF-A0A959ILI4-F1
#
_entry.id   AF-A0A959ILI4-F1
#
_cell.length_a   1.000
_cell.length_b   1.000
_cell.length_c   1.000
_cell.angle_alpha   90.00
_cell.angle_beta   90.00
_cell.angle_gamma   90.00
#
_symmetry.space_group_name_H-M   'P 1'
#
loop_
_entity.id
_entity.type
_entity.pdbx_description
1 polymer ?
#
loop_
_entity_poly.entity_id
_entity_poly.type
_entity_poly.pdbx_seq_one_letter_code
_entity_poly.pdbx_strand_id
1 'polypeptide(L)'
;MNLNSFVTLEAFLLQIMAYLLLWWWDDYLATLLSLIFGGIALFLLVISRLVEWVERSRVSKAYYRLMLYCFLAPLLAGILGLLLRQGVSWME
;
A
#
# COMPACT_ATOMS: atom_id res chain seq x y z
N MET A 1 -12.02 -11.26 19.83
CA MET A 1 -10.93 -11.21 18.83
C MET A 1 -11.58 -11.50 17.47
N ASN A 2 -11.70 -10.52 16.56
CA ASN A 2 -12.57 -10.63 15.37
C ASN A 2 -11.86 -11.30 14.19
N LEU A 3 -12.48 -12.36 13.64
CA LEU A 3 -12.04 -13.14 12.47
C LEU A 3 -11.59 -12.27 11.28
N ASN A 4 -12.27 -11.14 11.05
CA ASN A 4 -11.96 -10.20 9.96
C ASN A 4 -10.56 -9.58 10.06
N SER A 5 -9.98 -9.51 11.26
CA SER A 5 -8.64 -8.91 11.44
C SER A 5 -7.54 -9.84 10.92
N PHE A 6 -7.73 -11.16 11.02
CA PHE A 6 -6.80 -12.15 10.45
C PHE A 6 -6.78 -12.06 8.94
N VAL A 7 -7.94 -12.09 8.30
CA VAL A 7 -8.05 -11.98 6.83
C VAL A 7 -7.44 -10.67 6.32
N THR A 8 -7.62 -9.56 7.06
CA THR A 8 -7.04 -8.27 6.68
C THR A 8 -5.51 -8.26 6.82
N LEU A 9 -4.96 -8.90 7.86
CA LEU A 9 -3.52 -9.01 8.08
C LEU A 9 -2.87 -9.94 7.04
N GLU A 10 -3.49 -11.09 6.75
CA GLU A 10 -3.06 -12.02 5.72
C GLU A 10 -3.00 -11.35 4.34
N ALA A 11 -4.04 -10.59 3.99
CA ALA A 11 -4.06 -9.82 2.74
C ALA A 11 -2.93 -8.78 2.69
N PHE A 12 -2.65 -8.10 3.80
CA PHE A 12 -1.55 -7.13 3.89
C PHE A 12 -0.17 -7.79 3.72
N LEU A 13 0.06 -8.91 4.40
CA LEU A 13 1.30 -9.69 4.29
C LEU A 13 1.50 -10.22 2.87
N LEU A 14 0.44 -10.77 2.25
CA LEU A 14 0.47 -11.21 0.87
C LEU A 14 0.79 -10.06 -0.09
N GLN A 15 0.20 -8.89 0.13
CA GLN A 15 0.48 -7.71 -0.68
C GLN A 15 1.95 -7.28 -0.56
N ILE A 16 2.51 -7.21 0.65
CA ILE A 16 3.95 -6.93 0.85
C ILE A 16 4.81 -7.97 0.13
N MET A 17 4.51 -9.26 0.31
CA MET A 17 5.28 -10.34 -0.30
C MET A 17 5.25 -10.25 -1.83
N ALA A 18 4.09 -9.93 -2.42
CA ALA A 18 3.95 -9.72 -3.85
C ALA A 18 4.80 -8.54 -4.35
N TYR A 19 4.76 -7.39 -3.67
CA TYR A 19 5.57 -6.23 -4.05
C TYR A 19 7.07 -6.50 -3.87
N LEU A 20 7.49 -7.19 -2.80
CA LEU A 20 8.89 -7.57 -2.60
C LEU A 20 9.39 -8.53 -3.69
N LEU A 21 8.55 -9.49 -4.10
CA LEU A 21 8.85 -10.38 -5.22
C LEU A 21 9.01 -9.57 -6.52
N LEU A 22 8.17 -8.55 -6.71
CA LEU A 22 8.24 -7.65 -7.85
C LEU A 22 9.54 -6.84 -7.83
N TRP A 23 9.93 -6.29 -6.67
CA TRP A 23 11.21 -5.63 -6.46
C TRP A 23 12.42 -6.53 -6.69
N TRP A 24 12.29 -7.83 -6.42
CA TRP A 24 13.33 -8.81 -6.72
C TRP A 24 13.42 -9.10 -8.22
N TRP A 25 12.28 -9.14 -8.92
CA TRP A 25 12.20 -9.42 -10.36
C TRP A 25 12.65 -8.25 -11.25
N ASP A 26 12.03 -7.08 -11.09
CA ASP A 26 12.26 -5.90 -11.93
C ASP A 26 11.95 -4.63 -11.14
N ASP A 27 12.97 -3.81 -10.92
CA ASP A 27 12.89 -2.61 -10.10
C ASP A 27 12.16 -1.44 -10.79
N TYR A 28 12.17 -1.39 -12.13
CA TYR A 28 11.37 -0.43 -12.89
C TYR A 28 9.88 -0.67 -12.71
N LEU A 29 9.41 -1.89 -12.95
CA LEU A 29 8.02 -2.27 -12.72
C LEU A 29 7.64 -2.14 -11.24
N ALA A 30 8.54 -2.51 -10.32
CA ALA A 30 8.29 -2.42 -8.90
C ALA A 30 8.09 -0.98 -8.44
N THR A 31 8.95 -0.07 -8.87
CA THR A 31 8.81 1.36 -8.54
C THR A 31 7.56 1.96 -9.15
N LEU A 32 7.31 1.71 -10.44
CA LEU A 32 6.16 2.26 -11.16
C LEU A 32 4.83 1.78 -10.57
N LEU A 33 4.68 0.48 -10.33
CA LEU A 33 3.46 -0.10 -9.74
C LEU A 33 3.27 0.33 -8.29
N SER A 34 4.34 0.34 -7.48
CA SER A 34 4.26 0.79 -6.08
C SER A 34 3.82 2.25 -5.99
N LEU A 35 4.31 3.11 -6.89
CA LEU A 35 3.96 4.52 -6.92
C LEU A 35 2.52 4.75 -7.39
N ILE A 36 2.08 4.07 -8.45
CA ILE A 36 0.71 4.22 -8.97
C ILE A 36 -0.31 3.70 -7.96
N PHE A 37 -0.18 2.44 -7.52
CA PHE A 37 -1.16 1.86 -6.59
C PHE A 37 -1.08 2.47 -5.20
N GLY A 38 0.12 2.76 -4.71
CA GLY A 38 0.31 3.49 -3.46
C GLY A 38 -0.30 4.89 -3.54
N GLY A 39 -0.07 5.62 -4.63
CA GLY A 39 -0.64 6.95 -4.87
C GLY A 39 -2.17 6.93 -4.92
N ILE A 40 -2.77 5.99 -5.66
CA ILE A 40 -4.23 5.82 -5.72
C ILE A 40 -4.79 5.51 -4.32
N ALA A 41 -4.19 4.56 -3.60
CA ALA A 41 -4.65 4.19 -2.26
C ALA A 41 -4.56 5.37 -1.28
N LEU A 42 -3.46 6.14 -1.32
CA LEU A 42 -3.29 7.35 -0.52
C LEU A 42 -4.33 8.42 -0.88
N PHE A 43 -4.56 8.66 -2.17
CA PHE A 43 -5.51 9.67 -2.63
C PHE A 43 -6.94 9.32 -2.21
N LEU A 44 -7.35 8.05 -2.36
CA LEU A 44 -8.63 7.56 -1.88
C LEU A 44 -8.75 7.69 -0.36
N LEU A 45 -7.69 7.37 0.39
CA LEU A 45 -7.68 7.49 1.85
C LEU A 45 -7.84 8.95 2.28
N VAL A 46 -7.11 9.88 1.64
CA VAL A 46 -7.17 11.32 1.94
C VAL A 46 -8.54 11.89 1.59
N ILE A 47 -9.05 11.65 0.38
CA ILE A 47 -10.38 12.14 -0.03
C ILE A 47 -11.46 11.59 0.91
N SER A 48 -11.43 10.29 1.20
CA SER A 48 -12.43 9.69 2.09
C SER A 48 -12.39 10.35 3.47
N ARG A 49 -11.18 10.60 3.99
CA ARG A 49 -10.99 11.29 5.28
C ARG A 49 -11.51 12.74 5.25
N LEU A 50 -11.27 13.46 4.17
CA LEU A 50 -11.74 14.83 3.98
C LEU A 50 -13.27 14.89 3.91
N VAL A 51 -13.89 13.97 3.17
CA VAL A 51 -15.35 13.88 3.06
C VAL A 51 -15.97 13.58 4.43
N GLU A 52 -15.40 12.63 5.19
CA GLU A 52 -15.83 12.29 6.55
C GLU A 52 -15.76 13.48 7.53
N TRP A 53 -14.82 14.41 7.31
CA TRP A 53 -14.69 15.63 8.11
C TRP A 53 -15.74 16.67 7.78
N VAL A 54 -16.14 16.79 6.52
CA VAL A 54 -17.18 17.74 6.08
C VAL A 54 -18.56 17.23 6.47
N GLU A 55 -18.84 15.97 6.15
CA GLU A 55 -20.12 15.31 6.41
C GLU A 55 -19.82 13.98 7.07
N ARG A 56 -20.46 13.68 8.20
CA ARG A 56 -20.22 12.41 8.90
C ARG A 56 -20.80 11.25 8.10
N SER A 57 -20.00 10.77 7.14
CA SER A 57 -20.34 9.66 6.29
C SER A 57 -20.44 8.38 7.11
N ARG A 58 -21.31 7.45 6.71
CA ARG A 58 -21.40 6.12 7.33
C ARG A 58 -20.32 5.16 6.81
N VAL A 59 -19.15 5.67 6.39
CA VAL A 59 -18.08 4.80 5.90
C VAL A 59 -17.55 3.95 7.05
N SER A 60 -17.57 2.64 6.87
CA SER A 60 -17.10 1.70 7.88
C SER A 60 -15.62 1.91 8.18
N LYS A 61 -15.24 1.86 9.46
CA LYS A 61 -13.84 1.87 9.91
C LYS A 61 -13.01 0.74 9.28
N ALA A 62 -13.63 -0.33 8.77
CA ALA A 62 -12.96 -1.40 8.04
C ALA A 62 -12.38 -0.92 6.70
N TYR A 63 -13.10 -0.05 5.97
CA TYR A 63 -12.64 0.49 4.69
C TYR A 63 -11.35 1.31 4.86
N TYR A 64 -11.32 2.22 5.85
CA TYR A 64 -10.13 3.02 6.15
C TYR A 64 -8.92 2.17 6.52
N ARG A 65 -9.12 1.09 7.29
CA ARG A 65 -8.04 0.16 7.63
C ARG A 65 -7.51 -0.57 6.40
N LEU A 66 -8.41 -1.06 5.54
CA LEU A 66 -8.01 -1.73 4.30
C LEU A 66 -7.23 -0.79 3.38
N MET A 67 -7.72 0.43 3.15
CA MET A 67 -7.01 1.42 2.33
C MET A 67 -5.65 1.79 2.91
N LEU A 68 -5.55 1.89 4.24
CA LEU A 68 -4.27 2.14 4.90
C LEU A 68 -3.29 0.99 4.64
N TYR A 69 -3.73 -0.27 4.74
CA TYR A 69 -2.88 -1.43 4.44
C TYR A 69 -2.49 -1.49 2.96
N CYS A 70 -3.41 -1.17 2.04
CA CYS A 70 -3.11 -1.13 0.61
C CYS A 70 -2.12 -0.03 0.23
N PHE A 71 -2.06 1.06 0.99
CA PHE A 71 -1.03 2.09 0.85
C PHE A 71 0.29 1.68 1.50
N LEU A 72 0.24 1.15 2.73
CA LEU A 72 1.43 0.78 3.49
C LEU A 72 2.21 -0.36 2.84
N ALA A 73 1.56 -1.31 2.18
CA ALA A 73 2.23 -2.45 1.56
C ALA A 73 3.23 -2.03 0.46
N PRO A 74 2.83 -1.31 -0.61
CA PRO A 74 3.77 -0.82 -1.63
C PRO A 74 4.74 0.22 -1.07
N LEU A 75 4.34 1.03 -0.07
CA LEU A 75 5.25 1.96 0.59
C LEU A 75 6.40 1.22 1.30
N LEU A 76 6.08 0.24 2.13
CA LEU A 76 7.07 -0.56 2.87
C LEU A 76 7.94 -1.37 1.93
N ALA A 77 7.34 -2.05 0.95
CA ALA A 77 8.09 -2.80 -0.04
C ALA A 77 9.00 -1.89 -0.88
N GLY A 78 8.53 -0.69 -1.23
CA GLY A 78 9.32 0.33 -1.91
C GLY A 78 10.54 0.79 -1.11
N ILE A 79 10.34 1.15 0.17
CA ILE A 79 11.42 1.54 1.07
C ILE A 79 12.44 0.41 1.23
N LEU A 80 11.97 -0.82 1.48
CA LEU A 80 12.83 -1.98 1.64
C LEU A 80 13.60 -2.31 0.35
N GLY A 81 12.93 -2.25 -0.80
CA GLY A 81 13.53 -2.50 -2.10
C GLY A 81 14.67 -1.52 -2.42
N LEU A 82 14.45 -0.24 -2.14
CA LEU A 82 15.48 0.80 -2.28
C LEU A 82 16.67 0.59 -1.34
N LEU A 83 16.40 0.26 -0.06
CA LEU A 83 17.46 0.02 0.93
C LEU A 83 18.29 -1.22 0.59
N LEU A 84 17.67 -2.28 0.06
CA LEU A 84 18.35 -3.51 -0.31
C LEU A 84 19.19 -3.38 -1.59
N ARG A 85 18.72 -2.58 -2.57
CA ARG A 85 19.40 -2.40 -3.86
C ARG A 85 20.35 -1.20 -3.91
N GLN A 86 20.41 -0.38 -2.86
CA GLN A 86 21.24 0.85 -2.81
C GLN A 86 20.90 1.89 -3.91
N GLY A 87 19.73 1.78 -4.54
CA GLY A 87 19.36 2.59 -5.69
C GLY A 87 18.33 1.90 -6.59
N VAL A 88 18.06 2.50 -7.74
CA VAL A 88 17.19 1.95 -8.78
C VAL A 88 17.98 1.90 -10.08
N SER A 89 18.12 0.71 -10.66
CA SER A 89 19.00 0.47 -11.81
C SER A 89 18.59 1.25 -13.06
N TRP A 90 17.31 1.61 -13.20
CA TRP A 90 16.82 2.40 -14.33
C TRP A 90 17.09 3.91 -14.18
N MET A 91 17.53 4.38 -13.02
CA MET A 91 17.88 5.78 -12.78
C MET A 91 19.37 6.07 -12.99
N GLU A 92 20.15 5.06 -13.37
CA GLU A 92 21.58 5.17 -13.75
C GLU A 92 21.78 5.41 -15.24
#